data_AF-A0A383BRX4-F1
#
_entry.id   AF-A0A383BRX4-F1
#
_cell.length_a   1.000
_cell.length_b   1.000
_cell.length_c   1.000
_cell.angle_alpha   90.00
_cell.angle_beta   90.00
_cell.angle_gamma   90.00
#
_symmetry.space_group_name_H-M   'P 1'
#
loop_
_entity.id
_entity.type
_entity.pdbx_description
1 polymer ?
#
loop_
_entity_poly.entity_id
_entity_poly.type
_entity_poly.pdbx_seq_one_letter_code
_entity_poly.pdbx_strand_id
1 'polypeptide(L)'
;MKINYCITLCLLFFITANNLIAQNCNEGYTYYEELPETAVISLGDSCLSDIDLSALNDLISENNLDLTSPINVGNQTWTDGKLTTLIAKYNPGSSDGVNTQLEILPES
;
A
#
# COMPACT_ATOMS: atom_id res chain seq x y z
N MET A 1 27.92 39.83 4.79
CA MET A 1 26.58 39.55 5.34
C MET A 1 25.58 39.01 4.29
N LYS A 2 25.50 39.58 3.07
CA LYS A 2 24.59 39.10 2.00
C LYS A 2 24.95 37.71 1.40
N ILE A 3 26.25 37.38 1.31
CA ILE A 3 26.73 36.09 0.75
C ILE A 3 26.31 34.89 1.61
N ASN A 4 26.42 35.00 2.94
CA ASN A 4 26.08 33.91 3.86
C ASN A 4 24.57 33.63 3.85
N TYR A 5 23.75 34.67 3.74
CA TYR A 5 22.30 34.53 3.63
C TYR A 5 21.89 33.80 2.35
N CYS A 6 22.58 34.07 1.25
CA CYS A 6 22.36 33.39 -0.03
C CYS A 6 22.75 31.90 0.02
N ILE A 7 23.87 31.59 0.69
CA ILE A 7 24.31 30.20 0.89
C ILE A 7 23.33 29.45 1.80
N THR A 8 22.86 30.06 2.89
CA THR A 8 21.84 29.46 3.76
C THR A 8 20.51 29.26 3.03
N LEU A 9 20.08 30.21 2.19
CA LEU A 9 18.87 30.05 1.36
C LEU A 9 19.02 28.91 0.35
N CYS A 10 20.18 28.81 -0.32
CA CYS A 10 20.46 27.71 -1.24
C CYS A 10 20.48 26.36 -0.52
N LEU A 11 21.13 26.27 0.65
CA LEU A 11 21.18 25.04 1.45
C LEU A 11 19.77 24.61 1.90
N LEU A 12 18.92 25.54 2.33
CA LEU A 12 17.53 25.24 2.66
C LEU A 12 16.73 24.75 1.42
N PHE A 13 16.94 25.37 0.26
CA PHE A 13 16.31 24.95 -1.00
C PHE A 13 16.77 23.56 -1.45
N PHE A 14 18.06 23.22 -1.30
CA PHE A 14 18.58 21.88 -1.56
C PHE A 14 18.02 20.85 -0.57
N ILE A 15 17.89 21.18 0.71
CA ILE A 15 17.29 20.28 1.72
C ILE A 15 15.81 20.02 1.39
N THR A 16 15.03 21.04 1.02
CA THR A 16 13.62 20.86 0.63
C THR A 16 13.44 20.16 -0.72
N ALA A 17 14.36 20.38 -1.68
CA ALA A 17 14.31 19.72 -2.98
C ALA A 17 14.63 18.22 -2.91
N ASN A 18 15.52 17.81 -2.00
CA ASN A 18 15.82 16.39 -1.76
C ASN A 18 14.69 15.63 -1.04
N ASN A 19 13.79 16.35 -0.36
CA ASN A 19 12.56 15.78 0.22
C ASN A 19 11.38 15.78 -0.77
N LEU A 20 11.58 16.32 -1.98
CA LEU A 20 10.58 16.41 -3.05
C LEU A 20 10.86 15.41 -4.18
N ILE A 21 11.55 14.31 -3.90
CA ILE A 21 11.22 13.04 -4.55
C ILE A 21 10.12 12.44 -3.68
N ALA A 22 8.98 13.13 -3.63
CA ALA A 22 7.77 12.52 -3.11
C ALA A 22 7.54 11.27 -3.94
N GLN A 23 7.30 10.14 -3.28
CA GLN A 23 6.85 8.88 -3.87
C GLN A 23 5.46 9.09 -4.46
N ASN A 24 5.38 9.92 -5.50
CA ASN A 24 4.15 10.25 -6.19
C ASN A 24 3.85 9.09 -7.13
N CYS A 25 2.92 8.25 -6.70
CA CYS A 25 2.30 7.29 -7.60
C CYS A 25 1.55 8.03 -8.71
N ASN A 26 1.36 7.34 -9.84
CA ASN A 26 0.46 7.82 -10.88
C ASN A 26 -0.97 7.95 -10.32
N GLU A 27 -1.80 8.77 -10.97
CA GLU A 27 -3.22 8.87 -10.64
C GLU A 27 -3.88 7.48 -10.65
N GLY A 28 -4.69 7.18 -9.63
CA GLY A 28 -5.33 5.87 -9.45
C GLY A 28 -4.46 4.83 -8.73
N TYR A 29 -3.37 5.26 -8.10
CA TYR A 29 -2.50 4.42 -7.29
C TYR A 29 -2.14 5.12 -5.97
N THR A 30 -2.07 4.32 -4.91
CA THR A 30 -1.71 4.74 -3.56
C THR A 30 -0.35 4.16 -3.16
N TYR A 31 0.52 5.02 -2.63
CA TYR A 31 1.83 4.61 -2.12
C TYR A 31 1.72 3.99 -0.73
N TYR A 32 2.42 2.88 -0.51
CA TYR A 32 2.65 2.30 0.81
C TYR A 32 4.13 2.37 1.20
N GLU A 33 4.43 3.02 2.31
CA GLU A 33 5.79 3.13 2.85
C GLU A 33 6.32 1.77 3.33
N GLU A 34 5.45 0.98 3.95
CA GLU A 34 5.75 -0.36 4.43
C GLU A 34 4.63 -1.31 4.00
N LEU A 35 5.03 -2.48 3.51
CA LEU A 35 4.14 -3.58 3.18
C LEU A 35 4.33 -4.70 4.21
N PRO A 36 3.25 -5.37 4.65
CA PRO A 36 3.39 -6.56 5.48
C PRO A 36 4.09 -7.68 4.69
N GLU A 37 4.68 -8.65 5.40
CA GLU A 37 5.32 -9.82 4.78
C GLU A 37 4.37 -10.60 3.85
N THR A 38 3.07 -10.54 4.13
CA THR A 38 2.04 -11.18 3.33
C THR A 38 1.70 -10.43 2.03
N ALA A 39 2.20 -9.22 1.79
CA ALA A 39 1.97 -8.45 0.56
C ALA A 39 3.27 -8.32 -0.25
N VAL A 40 3.42 -9.18 -1.27
CA VAL A 40 4.64 -9.31 -2.06
C VAL A 40 4.53 -8.52 -3.37
N ILE A 41 5.51 -7.64 -3.63
CA ILE A 41 5.69 -7.01 -4.96
C ILE A 41 6.56 -7.92 -5.82
N SER A 42 5.97 -8.54 -6.84
CA SER A 42 6.70 -9.37 -7.80
C SER A 42 7.39 -8.54 -8.89
N LEU A 43 6.87 -7.35 -9.20
CA LEU A 43 7.41 -6.39 -10.16
C LEU A 43 6.85 -5.00 -9.86
N GLY A 44 7.64 -3.96 -10.07
CA GLY A 44 7.24 -2.57 -9.83
C GLY A 44 7.66 -2.06 -8.45
N ASP A 45 6.91 -1.09 -7.94
CA ASP A 45 7.13 -0.43 -6.65
C ASP A 45 5.91 -0.59 -5.73
N SER A 46 5.91 0.09 -4.58
CA SER A 46 4.82 0.07 -3.61
C SER A 46 3.65 1.01 -3.97
N CYS A 47 3.48 1.37 -5.25
CA CYS A 47 2.31 2.08 -5.74
C CYS A 47 1.24 1.07 -6.15
N LEU A 48 0.21 0.93 -5.31
CA LEU A 48 -0.83 -0.08 -5.49
C LEU A 48 -2.10 0.55 -6.04
N SER A 49 -2.74 -0.14 -6.97
CA SER A 49 -3.95 0.26 -7.69
C SER A 49 -5.12 0.53 -6.75
N ASP A 50 -5.67 1.74 -6.79
CA ASP A 50 -6.79 2.14 -5.93
C ASP A 50 -8.04 1.27 -6.15
N ILE A 51 -8.24 0.77 -7.38
CA ILE A 51 -9.33 -0.15 -7.72
C ILE A 51 -9.18 -1.47 -6.97
N ASP A 52 -7.97 -2.04 -6.95
CA ASP A 52 -7.72 -3.32 -6.31
C ASP A 52 -7.76 -3.18 -4.79
N LEU A 53 -7.27 -2.05 -4.27
CA LEU A 53 -7.38 -1.69 -2.85
C LEU A 53 -8.84 -1.51 -2.43
N SER A 54 -9.69 -0.94 -3.30
CA SER A 54 -11.14 -0.82 -3.06
C SER A 54 -11.80 -2.19 -2.96
N ALA A 55 -11.53 -3.09 -3.91
CA ALA A 55 -12.10 -4.45 -3.87
C ALA A 55 -11.68 -5.23 -2.61
N LEU A 56 -10.45 -5.05 -2.15
CA LEU A 56 -9.99 -5.63 -0.89
C LEU A 56 -10.67 -4.99 0.34
N ASN A 57 -10.97 -3.69 0.30
CA ASN A 57 -11.76 -3.01 1.35
C ASN A 57 -13.21 -3.49 1.37
N ASP A 58 -13.82 -3.70 0.20
CA ASP A 58 -15.17 -4.24 0.10
C ASP A 58 -15.20 -5.65 0.71
N LEU A 59 -14.21 -6.50 0.40
CA LEU A 59 -14.04 -7.82 1.00
C LEU A 59 -13.93 -7.75 2.54
N ILE A 60 -13.17 -6.79 3.09
CA ILE A 60 -13.08 -6.56 4.54
C ILE A 60 -14.45 -6.22 5.12
N SER A 61 -15.13 -5.24 4.53
CA SER A 61 -16.35 -4.66 5.07
C SER A 61 -17.52 -5.65 5.04
N GLU A 62 -17.69 -6.36 3.92
CA GLU A 62 -18.79 -7.31 3.75
C GLU A 62 -18.63 -8.56 4.63
N ASN A 63 -17.39 -8.96 4.91
CA ASN A 63 -17.08 -10.09 5.77
C ASN A 63 -16.79 -9.71 7.23
N ASN A 64 -16.92 -8.43 7.58
CA ASN A 64 -16.63 -7.90 8.93
C ASN A 64 -15.25 -8.34 9.46
N LEU A 65 -14.22 -8.25 8.62
CA LEU A 65 -12.85 -8.59 9.02
C LEU A 65 -12.28 -7.49 9.93
N ASP A 66 -11.63 -7.88 11.03
CA ASP A 66 -10.96 -6.95 11.95
C ASP A 66 -9.56 -6.60 11.42
N LEU A 67 -9.53 -5.84 10.31
CA LEU A 67 -8.32 -5.39 9.62
C LEU A 67 -8.41 -3.88 9.36
N THR A 68 -7.28 -3.19 9.52
CA THR A 68 -7.22 -1.72 9.39
C THR A 68 -6.82 -1.23 8.01
N SER A 69 -6.31 -2.12 7.15
CA SER A 69 -5.83 -1.78 5.80
C SER A 69 -6.02 -2.94 4.82
N PRO A 70 -6.37 -2.66 3.54
CA PRO A 70 -6.61 -3.69 2.53
C PRO A 70 -5.38 -4.56 2.25
N ILE A 71 -4.16 -4.02 2.40
CA ILE A 71 -2.91 -4.79 2.20
C ILE A 71 -2.65 -5.85 3.29
N ASN A 72 -3.46 -5.88 4.35
CA ASN A 72 -3.36 -6.90 5.40
C ASN A 72 -4.28 -8.11 5.16
N VAL A 73 -5.06 -8.13 4.07
CA VAL A 73 -5.97 -9.24 3.78
C VAL A 73 -5.23 -10.40 3.14
N GLY A 74 -5.07 -11.49 3.89
CA GLY A 74 -4.45 -12.72 3.37
C GLY A 74 -3.07 -12.50 2.78
N ASN A 75 -2.67 -13.41 1.90
CA ASN A 75 -1.40 -13.33 1.19
C ASN A 75 -1.63 -12.82 -0.24
N GLN A 76 -0.94 -11.75 -0.60
CA GLN A 76 -1.15 -10.97 -1.81
C GLN A 76 0.12 -10.97 -2.66
N THR A 77 -0.06 -11.04 -3.97
CA THR A 77 1.01 -10.76 -4.94
C THR A 77 0.58 -9.61 -5.84
N TRP A 78 1.46 -8.62 -5.96
CA TRP A 78 1.26 -7.44 -6.79
C TRP A 78 2.29 -7.42 -7.93
N THR A 79 1.87 -6.98 -9.12
CA THR A 79 2.73 -6.87 -10.30
C THR A 79 2.40 -5.56 -11.01
N ASP A 80 3.38 -4.68 -11.14
CA ASP A 80 3.23 -3.33 -11.67
C ASP A 80 2.05 -2.58 -11.03
N GLY A 81 1.96 -2.68 -9.69
CA GLY A 81 0.93 -2.05 -8.88
C GLY A 81 -0.46 -2.69 -8.95
N LYS A 82 -0.65 -3.80 -9.68
CA LYS A 82 -1.93 -4.51 -9.78
C LYS A 82 -1.94 -5.80 -8.97
N LEU A 83 -3.06 -6.08 -8.30
CA LEU A 83 -3.23 -7.34 -7.56
C LEU A 83 -3.38 -8.50 -8.56
N THR A 84 -2.50 -9.49 -8.50
CA THR A 84 -2.54 -10.65 -9.40
C THR A 84 -2.86 -11.95 -8.67
N THR A 85 -2.68 -11.99 -7.35
CA THR A 85 -3.01 -13.16 -6.52
C THR A 85 -3.47 -12.70 -5.16
N LEU A 86 -4.57 -13.30 -4.68
CA LEU A 86 -5.03 -13.22 -3.30
C LEU A 86 -5.28 -14.64 -2.78
N ILE A 87 -4.61 -14.99 -1.69
CA ILE A 87 -4.82 -16.25 -0.97
C ILE A 87 -5.34 -15.90 0.43
N ALA A 88 -6.66 -15.92 0.57
CA ALA A 88 -7.35 -15.64 1.83
C ALA A 88 -7.91 -16.94 2.44
N LYS A 89 -7.01 -17.80 2.93
CA LYS A 89 -7.39 -19.05 3.60
C LYS A 89 -7.83 -18.74 5.04
N TYR A 90 -8.97 -19.29 5.47
CA TYR A 90 -9.32 -19.27 6.89
C TYR A 90 -8.35 -20.14 7.68
N ASN A 91 -7.46 -19.49 8.45
CA ASN A 91 -6.43 -20.14 9.24
C ASN A 91 -6.17 -19.35 10.54
N PRO A 92 -7.12 -19.40 11.48
CA PRO A 92 -7.12 -18.53 12.65
C PRO A 92 -5.85 -18.73 13.50
N GLY A 93 -5.24 -17.62 13.93
CA GLY A 93 -4.05 -17.63 14.79
C GLY A 93 -2.72 -17.87 14.06
N SER A 94 -2.73 -17.82 12.73
CA SER A 94 -1.52 -17.84 11.90
C SER A 94 -1.28 -16.49 11.24
N SER A 95 -0.06 -16.23 10.78
CA SER A 95 0.28 -15.05 9.96
C SER A 95 -0.18 -15.19 8.50
N ASP A 96 -0.57 -16.38 8.08
CA ASP A 96 -0.92 -16.71 6.69
C ASP A 96 -2.43 -16.88 6.53
N GLY A 97 -3.09 -15.89 5.92
CA GLY A 97 -4.52 -15.94 5.59
C GLY A 97 -5.39 -14.98 6.41
N VAL A 98 -6.62 -15.40 6.72
CA VAL A 98 -7.62 -14.59 7.43
C VAL A 98 -8.07 -15.26 8.72
N ASN A 99 -8.33 -14.45 9.74
CA ASN A 99 -8.77 -14.91 11.07
C ASN A 99 -10.29 -15.11 11.18
N THR A 100 -11.04 -14.67 10.18
CA THR A 100 -12.49 -14.87 10.05
C THR A 100 -12.76 -15.57 8.72
N GLN A 101 -13.71 -16.49 8.70
CA GLN A 101 -14.10 -17.17 7.46
C GLN A 101 -14.76 -16.16 6.52
N LEU A 102 -14.34 -16.16 5.25
CA LEU A 102 -15.02 -15.40 4.20
C LEU A 102 -16.32 -16.10 3.82
N GLU A 103 -17.43 -15.36 3.85
CA GLU A 103 -18.77 -15.82 3.50
C GLU A 103 -19.32 -15.10 2.26
N ILE A 104 -18.84 -13.88 1.99
CA ILE A 104 -19.32 -13.00 0.92
C ILE A 104 -18.16 -12.68 -0.02
N LEU A 105 -18.40 -12.81 -1.32
CA LEU A 105 -17.53 -12.27 -2.36
C LEU A 105 -18.11 -10.91 -2.79
N PRO A 106 -17.36 -9.81 -2.70
CA PRO A 106 -17.84 -8.49 -3.08
C PRO A 106 -18.12 -8.41 -4.58
N GLU A 107 -19.08 -7.56 -4.93
CA GLU A 107 -19.57 -7.34 -6.29
C GLU A 107 -18.66 -6.40 -7.11
N SER A 108 -17.70 -5.72 -6.47
CA SER A 108 -16.75 -4.78 -7.08
C SER A 108 -15.35 -4.88 -6.51
#